data_AF-A0A1H0SL09-F1
#
_entry.id   AF-A0A1H0SL09-F1
#
_cell.length_a   1.000
_cell.length_b   1.000
_cell.length_c   1.000
_cell.angle_alpha   90.00
_cell.angle_beta   90.00
_cell.angle_gamma   90.00
#
_symmetry.space_group_name_H-M   'P 1'
#
loop_
_entity.id
_entity.type
_entity.pdbx_description
1 polymer ?
#
loop_
_entity_poly.entity_id
_entity_poly.type
_entity_poly.pdbx_seq_one_letter_code
_entity_poly.pdbx_strand_id
1 'polypeptide(L)'
;MIKEFNQPLGGNAMARAGGPATMMRLPVQKNVSGLDACFVGPLPLDIGSSNRVGSRDAPRQIRAESSMIRPYNMGTGAAPFDSIQVAGIGDVAVTTFNLTKNIDIIERFFDDILGHDCIPLTPGGDHTVTLPILRAMATKLGPVGLVHVDAHTDINDEMFSEKIAHGTVFRRAVEEELIDSSREVQIGVRGSGYAADDFDWGVKSGVPGGAGRAVLAQIPDADDGGGAAG
;
A
#
# COMPACT_ATOMS: atom_id res chain seq x y z
N MET A 1 -20.64 5.62 29.19
CA MET A 1 -21.24 5.18 27.92
C MET A 1 -20.33 4.10 27.34
N ILE A 2 -20.86 2.93 27.00
CA ILE A 2 -20.08 1.89 26.31
C ILE A 2 -19.88 2.41 24.88
N LYS A 3 -18.62 2.55 24.43
CA LYS A 3 -18.31 2.94 23.05
C LYS A 3 -18.69 1.76 22.14
N GLU A 4 -19.61 1.98 21.22
CA GLU A 4 -20.04 0.96 20.26
C GLU A 4 -19.11 1.01 19.04
N PHE A 5 -18.41 -0.10 18.78
CA PHE A 5 -17.50 -0.24 17.64
C PHE A 5 -18.22 -0.86 16.45
N ASN A 6 -17.84 -0.47 15.24
CA ASN A 6 -18.32 -1.08 14.01
C ASN A 6 -17.88 -2.54 13.95
N GLN A 7 -18.82 -3.41 13.59
CA GLN A 7 -18.58 -4.85 13.53
C GLN A 7 -18.84 -5.38 12.11
N PRO A 8 -18.04 -6.35 11.63
CA PRO A 8 -18.34 -7.09 10.41
C PRO A 8 -19.69 -7.80 10.49
N LEU A 9 -20.39 -7.90 9.37
CA LEU A 9 -21.63 -8.67 9.32
C LEU A 9 -21.37 -10.16 9.60
N GLY A 10 -21.98 -10.66 10.67
CA GLY A 10 -21.82 -12.05 11.12
C GLY A 10 -22.37 -13.09 10.14
N GLY A 11 -21.68 -14.23 10.03
CA GLY A 11 -22.08 -15.32 9.13
C GLY A 11 -23.41 -16.00 9.50
N ASN A 12 -23.79 -15.95 10.78
CA ASN A 12 -25.08 -16.50 11.26
C ASN A 12 -26.25 -15.54 10.98
N ALA A 13 -26.00 -14.23 10.85
CA ALA A 13 -27.02 -13.24 10.51
C ALA A 13 -27.30 -13.23 9.00
N MET A 14 -26.25 -13.39 8.18
CA MET A 14 -26.38 -13.58 6.74
C MET A 14 -25.19 -14.40 6.22
N ALA A 15 -25.49 -15.38 5.38
CA ALA A 15 -24.50 -16.19 4.66
C ALA A 15 -23.44 -15.30 3.99
N ARG A 16 -22.17 -15.72 4.05
CA ARG A 16 -21.04 -14.89 3.58
C ARG A 16 -21.06 -14.60 2.07
N ALA A 17 -21.70 -15.47 1.29
CA ALA A 17 -21.93 -15.28 -0.14
C ALA A 17 -22.98 -14.18 -0.45
N GLY A 18 -23.72 -13.70 0.56
CA GLY A 18 -24.75 -12.68 0.42
C GLY A 18 -24.42 -11.36 1.12
N GLY A 19 -25.09 -10.31 0.65
CA GLY A 19 -24.94 -8.94 1.15
C GLY A 19 -24.01 -8.07 0.29
N PRO A 20 -23.94 -6.76 0.59
CA PRO A 20 -23.00 -5.87 -0.07
C PRO A 20 -21.54 -6.30 0.15
N ALA A 21 -20.75 -6.35 -0.92
CA ALA A 21 -19.34 -6.74 -0.89
C ALA A 21 -18.44 -5.57 -0.44
N THR A 22 -18.55 -5.19 0.83
CA THR A 22 -17.68 -4.20 1.49
C THR A 22 -16.44 -4.88 2.08
N MET A 23 -15.38 -4.11 2.36
CA MET A 23 -14.14 -4.66 2.91
C MET A 23 -14.42 -5.37 4.25
N MET A 24 -14.11 -6.66 4.32
CA MET A 24 -14.38 -7.53 5.46
C MET A 24 -15.85 -7.53 5.94
N ARG A 25 -16.80 -7.17 5.08
CA ARG A 25 -18.23 -6.96 5.43
C ARG A 25 -18.45 -5.89 6.52
N LEU A 26 -17.55 -4.91 6.62
CA LEU A 26 -17.70 -3.76 7.52
C LEU A 26 -18.72 -2.74 6.99
N PRO A 27 -19.28 -1.88 7.85
CA PRO A 27 -20.05 -0.73 7.43
C PRO A 27 -19.27 0.18 6.48
N VAL A 28 -20.00 0.86 5.59
CA VAL A 28 -19.45 1.93 4.77
C VAL A 28 -19.94 3.27 5.29
N GLN A 29 -19.02 4.20 5.48
CA GLN A 29 -19.29 5.55 5.92
C GLN A 29 -18.92 6.56 4.81
N LYS A 30 -19.53 7.74 4.86
CA LYS A 30 -19.31 8.79 3.84
C LYS A 30 -18.04 9.61 4.10
N ASN A 31 -17.57 9.66 5.33
CA ASN A 31 -16.39 10.42 5.74
C ASN A 31 -15.64 9.65 6.83
N VAL A 32 -14.45 10.14 7.18
CA VAL A 32 -13.54 9.54 8.16
C VAL A 32 -13.81 9.96 9.61
N SER A 33 -14.82 10.80 9.85
CA SER A 33 -15.04 11.40 11.17
C SER A 33 -15.36 10.34 12.21
N GLY A 34 -14.57 10.31 13.28
CA GLY A 34 -14.74 9.37 14.39
C GLY A 34 -14.20 7.96 14.14
N LEU A 35 -13.52 7.72 13.01
CA LEU A 35 -12.79 6.49 12.75
C LEU A 35 -11.35 6.58 13.30
N ASP A 36 -10.89 5.50 13.91
CA ASP A 36 -9.48 5.34 14.31
C ASP A 36 -8.65 4.83 13.11
N ALA A 37 -9.25 4.00 12.26
CA ALA A 37 -8.67 3.56 10.99
C ALA A 37 -9.75 3.38 9.92
N CYS A 38 -9.39 3.49 8.65
CA CYS A 38 -10.33 3.28 7.55
C CYS A 38 -9.74 2.43 6.44
N PHE A 39 -10.58 1.56 5.88
CA PHE A 39 -10.32 1.01 4.56
C PHE A 39 -10.71 2.06 3.54
N VAL A 40 -9.72 2.82 3.08
CA VAL A 40 -9.89 3.68 1.93
C VAL A 40 -9.85 2.79 0.70
N GLY A 41 -10.85 3.04 -0.13
CA GLY A 41 -11.17 2.19 -1.24
C GLY A 41 -9.98 2.05 -2.16
N PRO A 42 -9.60 0.79 -2.42
CA PRO A 42 -8.39 0.44 -3.10
C PRO A 42 -8.30 1.19 -4.44
N LEU A 43 -7.16 1.82 -4.73
CA LEU A 43 -7.05 2.83 -5.78
C LEU A 43 -7.17 2.18 -7.16
N PRO A 44 -8.26 2.41 -7.94
CA PRO A 44 -8.49 1.70 -9.20
C PRO A 44 -7.67 2.33 -10.33
N LEU A 45 -6.35 2.35 -10.16
CA LEU A 45 -5.39 3.03 -11.03
C LEU A 45 -4.27 2.06 -11.42
N ASP A 46 -4.06 1.88 -12.72
CA ASP A 46 -2.98 1.06 -13.25
C ASP A 46 -2.31 1.67 -14.49
N ILE A 47 -2.59 2.96 -14.78
CA ILE A 47 -2.03 3.65 -15.96
C ILE A 47 -0.57 4.10 -15.75
N GLY A 48 0.02 3.82 -14.58
CA GLY A 48 1.46 3.95 -14.32
C GLY A 48 2.23 2.63 -14.53
N SER A 49 1.51 1.55 -14.86
CA SER A 49 2.09 0.23 -15.12
C SER A 49 2.75 0.17 -16.50
N SER A 50 3.97 -0.37 -16.56
CA SER A 50 4.75 -0.42 -17.81
C SER A 50 4.51 -1.65 -18.69
N ASN A 51 3.91 -2.72 -18.15
CA ASN A 51 3.77 -4.00 -18.86
C ASN A 51 2.33 -4.53 -18.80
N ARG A 52 2.00 -5.37 -17.81
CA ARG A 52 0.65 -5.94 -17.66
C ARG A 52 -0.20 -5.02 -16.80
N VAL A 53 -1.33 -4.57 -17.35
CA VAL A 53 -2.36 -3.81 -16.64
C VAL A 53 -3.42 -4.74 -16.03
N GLY A 54 -4.29 -4.20 -15.18
CA GLY A 54 -5.39 -4.93 -14.53
C GLY A 54 -5.49 -4.70 -13.02
N SER A 55 -4.48 -4.08 -12.39
CA SER A 55 -4.52 -3.79 -10.95
C SER A 55 -5.62 -2.80 -10.56
N ARG A 56 -6.19 -2.06 -11.52
CA ARG A 56 -7.38 -1.22 -11.32
C ARG A 56 -8.62 -2.00 -10.85
N ASP A 57 -8.69 -3.30 -11.13
CA ASP A 57 -9.82 -4.17 -10.74
C ASP A 57 -9.59 -4.91 -9.42
N ALA A 58 -8.35 -4.98 -8.95
CA ALA A 58 -7.98 -5.57 -7.66
C ALA A 58 -8.83 -5.02 -6.49
N PRO A 59 -9.13 -3.70 -6.42
CA PRO A 59 -9.98 -3.16 -5.37
C PRO A 59 -11.31 -3.90 -5.16
N ARG A 60 -11.98 -4.21 -6.26
CA ARG A 60 -13.29 -4.87 -6.24
C ARG A 60 -13.17 -6.34 -5.86
N GLN A 61 -12.16 -7.03 -6.38
CA GLN A 61 -11.94 -8.44 -6.09
C GLN A 61 -11.49 -8.67 -4.64
N ILE A 62 -10.59 -7.84 -4.10
CA ILE A 62 -10.15 -7.92 -2.71
C ILE A 62 -11.34 -7.83 -1.75
N ARG A 63 -12.27 -6.90 -2.00
CA ARG A 63 -13.50 -6.79 -1.19
C ARG A 63 -14.37 -8.04 -1.27
N ALA A 64 -14.60 -8.57 -2.47
CA ALA A 64 -15.42 -9.77 -2.65
C ALA A 64 -14.84 -10.97 -1.87
N GLU A 65 -13.54 -11.20 -2.01
CA GLU A 65 -12.85 -12.33 -1.37
C GLU A 65 -12.62 -12.13 0.15
N SER A 66 -12.59 -10.88 0.63
CA SER A 66 -12.45 -10.57 2.06
C SER A 66 -13.61 -11.09 2.93
N SER A 67 -14.74 -11.47 2.32
CA SER A 67 -15.94 -11.97 3.00
C SER A 67 -15.71 -13.23 3.85
N MET A 68 -14.62 -13.97 3.60
CA MET A 68 -14.24 -15.17 4.35
C MET A 68 -13.47 -14.88 5.65
N ILE A 69 -12.95 -13.66 5.82
CA ILE A 69 -12.14 -13.29 6.99
C ILE A 69 -13.06 -13.18 8.23
N ARG A 70 -12.51 -13.55 9.40
CA ARG A 70 -13.18 -13.53 10.71
C ARG A 70 -12.55 -12.46 11.60
N PRO A 71 -13.28 -11.92 12.59
CA PRO A 71 -12.83 -10.77 13.38
C PRO A 71 -11.72 -11.07 14.39
N TYR A 72 -11.48 -12.35 14.73
CA TYR A 72 -10.50 -12.75 15.75
C TYR A 72 -9.30 -13.48 15.13
N ASN A 73 -8.09 -13.04 15.46
CA ASN A 73 -6.85 -13.70 15.05
C ASN A 73 -6.47 -14.80 16.05
N MET A 74 -6.51 -16.06 15.62
CA MET A 74 -6.21 -17.21 16.49
C MET A 74 -4.74 -17.34 16.90
N GLY A 75 -3.81 -16.77 16.13
CA GLY A 75 -2.37 -16.87 16.41
C GLY A 75 -1.88 -15.83 17.42
N THR A 76 -2.41 -14.61 17.34
CA THR A 76 -1.98 -13.49 18.21
C THR A 76 -2.99 -13.18 19.32
N GLY A 77 -4.22 -13.67 19.20
CA GLY A 77 -5.32 -13.34 20.10
C GLY A 77 -5.94 -11.95 19.89
N ALA A 78 -5.53 -11.22 18.84
CA ALA A 78 -6.01 -9.87 18.57
C ALA A 78 -7.42 -9.84 17.96
N ALA A 79 -8.23 -8.88 18.42
CA ALA A 79 -9.59 -8.60 17.94
C ALA A 79 -9.72 -7.09 17.61
N PRO A 80 -9.29 -6.63 16.42
CA PRO A 80 -9.18 -5.20 16.12
C PRO A 80 -10.52 -4.46 16.25
N PHE A 81 -11.62 -5.04 15.78
CA PHE A 81 -12.94 -4.41 15.78
C PHE A 81 -13.56 -4.26 17.18
N ASP A 82 -12.94 -4.84 18.20
CA ASP A 82 -13.39 -4.72 19.58
C ASP A 82 -12.68 -3.58 20.33
N SER A 83 -11.67 -2.96 19.72
CA SER A 83 -10.82 -1.93 20.35
C SER A 83 -10.69 -0.63 19.55
N ILE A 84 -10.84 -0.68 18.23
CA ILE A 84 -10.72 0.49 17.34
C ILE A 84 -11.92 0.62 16.42
N GLN A 85 -12.28 1.86 16.10
CA GLN A 85 -13.39 2.18 15.21
C GLN A 85 -12.94 2.12 13.75
N VAL A 86 -13.46 1.16 12.99
CA VAL A 86 -13.05 0.89 11.61
C VAL A 86 -14.25 0.86 10.67
N ALA A 87 -14.14 1.51 9.52
CA ALA A 87 -15.12 1.41 8.43
C ALA A 87 -14.44 1.48 7.07
N GLY A 88 -15.17 1.09 6.03
CA GLY A 88 -14.81 1.47 4.66
C GLY A 88 -15.33 2.87 4.33
N ILE A 89 -14.57 3.66 3.58
CA ILE A 89 -15.00 5.01 3.13
C ILE A 89 -15.26 5.13 1.62
N GLY A 90 -15.24 3.99 0.91
CA GLY A 90 -15.41 3.96 -0.55
C GLY A 90 -14.11 4.31 -1.30
N ASP A 91 -14.16 4.32 -2.64
CA ASP A 91 -13.01 4.51 -3.53
C ASP A 91 -12.71 5.99 -3.83
N VAL A 92 -11.44 6.29 -4.10
CA VAL A 92 -11.02 7.60 -4.60
C VAL A 92 -11.42 7.76 -6.07
N ALA A 93 -12.03 8.90 -6.41
CA ALA A 93 -12.50 9.22 -7.76
C ALA A 93 -11.35 9.64 -8.69
N VAL A 94 -10.54 8.67 -9.10
CA VAL A 94 -9.43 8.84 -10.06
C VAL A 94 -9.92 8.94 -11.51
N THR A 95 -9.06 9.45 -12.40
CA THR A 95 -9.25 9.43 -13.86
C THR A 95 -8.36 8.38 -14.52
N THR A 96 -8.86 7.68 -15.53
CA THR A 96 -8.08 6.68 -16.28
C THR A 96 -7.26 7.27 -17.43
N PHE A 97 -7.18 8.60 -17.53
CA PHE A 97 -6.61 9.28 -18.70
C PHE A 97 -5.41 10.19 -18.40
N ASN A 98 -5.18 10.53 -17.14
CA ASN A 98 -4.13 11.47 -16.78
C ASN A 98 -3.50 11.09 -15.44
N LEU A 99 -2.27 10.56 -15.49
CA LEU A 99 -1.55 10.09 -14.32
C LEU A 99 -1.20 11.23 -13.36
N THR A 100 -0.64 12.33 -13.85
CA THR A 100 -0.28 13.50 -13.04
C THR A 100 -1.47 14.05 -12.26
N LYS A 101 -2.63 14.17 -12.92
CA LYS A 101 -3.87 14.61 -12.26
C LYS A 101 -4.30 13.66 -11.15
N ASN A 102 -4.04 12.37 -11.28
CA ASN A 102 -4.36 11.41 -10.22
C ASN A 102 -3.46 11.58 -9.01
N ILE A 103 -2.19 11.93 -9.18
CA ILE A 103 -1.30 12.26 -8.06
C ILE A 103 -1.96 13.35 -7.21
N ASP A 104 -2.38 14.46 -7.83
CA ASP A 104 -3.04 15.56 -7.11
C ASP A 104 -4.38 15.15 -6.47
N ILE A 105 -5.16 14.29 -7.12
CA ILE A 105 -6.45 13.82 -6.60
C ILE A 105 -6.24 12.94 -5.36
N ILE A 106 -5.29 12.01 -5.43
CA ILE A 106 -5.02 11.06 -4.36
C ILE A 106 -4.40 11.80 -3.18
N GLU A 107 -3.43 12.68 -3.40
CA GLU A 107 -2.77 13.45 -2.36
C GLU A 107 -3.79 14.25 -1.53
N ARG A 108 -4.65 15.05 -2.18
CA ARG A 108 -5.72 15.79 -1.49
C ARG A 108 -6.72 14.91 -0.74
N PHE A 109 -7.00 13.71 -1.26
CA PHE A 109 -7.91 12.79 -0.61
C PHE A 109 -7.29 12.23 0.69
N PHE A 110 -5.99 11.94 0.67
CA PHE A 110 -5.28 11.46 1.85
C PHE A 110 -4.98 12.58 2.85
N ASP A 111 -4.81 13.82 2.40
CA ASP A 111 -4.72 14.99 3.29
C ASP A 111 -5.97 15.10 4.18
N ASP A 112 -7.16 14.91 3.60
CA ASP A 112 -8.44 14.92 4.33
C ASP A 112 -8.50 13.77 5.35
N ILE A 113 -8.18 12.54 4.93
CA ILE A 113 -8.16 11.37 5.83
C ILE A 113 -7.22 11.63 7.01
N LEU A 114 -5.99 12.03 6.70
CA LEU A 114 -4.95 12.25 7.69
C LEU A 114 -5.33 13.42 8.59
N GLY A 115 -6.00 14.46 8.10
CA GLY A 115 -6.52 15.57 8.89
C GLY A 115 -7.43 15.16 10.06
N HIS A 116 -8.07 14.00 9.98
CA HIS A 116 -8.94 13.42 11.01
C HIS A 116 -8.24 12.47 11.99
N ASP A 117 -6.90 12.38 11.97
CA ASP A 117 -6.10 11.42 12.77
C ASP A 117 -6.47 9.95 12.51
N CYS A 118 -7.04 9.67 11.33
CA CYS A 118 -7.44 8.33 10.91
C CYS A 118 -6.30 7.64 10.15
N ILE A 119 -6.04 6.37 10.47
CA ILE A 119 -5.02 5.57 9.78
C ILE A 119 -5.60 4.95 8.50
N PRO A 120 -5.08 5.28 7.30
CA PRO A 120 -5.56 4.70 6.05
C PRO A 120 -4.99 3.30 5.81
N LEU A 121 -5.85 2.38 5.36
CA LEU A 121 -5.50 1.07 4.83
C LEU A 121 -5.96 1.01 3.37
N THR A 122 -5.01 0.92 2.44
CA THR A 122 -5.26 1.10 1.00
C THR A 122 -4.80 -0.12 0.22
N PRO A 123 -5.71 -1.04 -0.16
CA PRO A 123 -5.35 -2.12 -1.07
C PRO A 123 -5.24 -1.60 -2.53
N GLY A 124 -4.73 -2.42 -3.45
CA GLY A 124 -4.93 -2.22 -4.90
C GLY A 124 -4.22 -1.03 -5.56
N GLY A 125 -4.46 -0.90 -6.87
CA GLY A 125 -3.70 0.00 -7.74
C GLY A 125 -2.34 -0.56 -8.12
N ASP A 126 -1.66 0.09 -9.06
CA ASP A 126 -0.22 -0.09 -9.24
C ASP A 126 0.57 0.74 -8.21
N HIS A 127 1.88 0.49 -8.11
CA HIS A 127 2.71 1.10 -7.06
C HIS A 127 2.76 2.63 -7.12
N THR A 128 2.40 3.25 -8.25
CA THR A 128 2.43 4.71 -8.43
C THR A 128 1.54 5.42 -7.41
N VAL A 129 0.51 4.75 -6.92
CA VAL A 129 -0.42 5.29 -5.92
C VAL A 129 0.23 5.61 -4.58
N THR A 130 1.36 4.99 -4.26
CA THR A 130 2.09 5.18 -2.99
C THR A 130 2.73 6.56 -2.90
N LEU A 131 3.19 7.13 -4.02
CA LEU A 131 3.83 8.46 -4.03
C LEU A 131 2.94 9.58 -3.48
N PRO A 132 1.72 9.83 -3.98
CA PRO A 132 0.84 10.87 -3.43
C PRO A 132 0.41 10.59 -1.98
N ILE A 133 0.33 9.31 -1.57
CA ILE A 133 0.03 8.95 -0.18
C ILE A 133 1.19 9.38 0.72
N LEU A 134 2.44 9.11 0.32
CA LEU A 134 3.63 9.55 1.06
C LEU A 134 3.73 11.06 1.16
N ARG A 135 3.37 11.81 0.10
CA ARG A 135 3.33 13.28 0.13
C ARG A 135 2.34 13.82 1.18
N ALA A 136 1.13 13.27 1.20
CA ALA A 136 0.12 13.63 2.20
C ALA A 136 0.58 13.26 3.62
N MET A 137 1.18 12.08 3.80
CA MET A 137 1.72 11.64 5.09
C MET A 137 2.86 12.54 5.57
N ALA A 138 3.81 12.88 4.70
CA ALA A 138 4.95 13.72 5.04
C ALA A 138 4.53 15.14 5.44
N THR A 139 3.48 15.68 4.80
CA THR A 139 2.91 16.99 5.16
C THR A 139 2.43 17.03 6.61
N LYS A 140 1.86 15.93 7.13
CA LYS A 140 1.34 15.85 8.50
C LYS A 140 2.37 15.34 9.52
N LEU A 141 3.20 14.37 9.14
CA LEU A 141 4.04 13.59 10.06
C LEU A 141 5.54 13.89 9.91
N GLY A 142 5.95 14.61 8.86
CA GLY A 142 7.33 14.66 8.40
C GLY A 142 7.77 13.34 7.74
N PRO A 143 9.08 13.20 7.40
CA PRO A 143 9.60 12.02 6.74
C PRO A 143 9.32 10.71 7.52
N VAL A 144 8.68 9.73 6.87
CA VAL A 144 8.26 8.48 7.52
C VAL A 144 9.27 7.36 7.35
N GLY A 145 9.22 6.36 8.24
CA GLY A 145 9.99 5.12 8.04
C GLY A 145 9.27 4.21 7.06
N LEU A 146 10.01 3.33 6.37
CA LEU A 146 9.48 2.47 5.32
C LEU A 146 9.84 1.00 5.57
N VAL A 147 8.82 0.15 5.56
CA VAL A 147 8.97 -1.31 5.42
C VAL A 147 8.31 -1.69 4.11
N HIS A 148 9.12 -2.07 3.12
CA HIS A 148 8.67 -2.37 1.77
C HIS A 148 8.95 -3.83 1.45
N VAL A 149 7.93 -4.56 1.02
CA VAL A 149 8.03 -5.98 0.68
C VAL A 149 7.65 -6.14 -0.78
N ASP A 150 8.65 -6.42 -1.62
CA ASP A 150 8.48 -6.40 -3.08
C ASP A 150 9.58 -7.22 -3.76
N ALA A 151 9.32 -7.63 -4.99
CA ALA A 151 10.33 -8.22 -5.87
C ALA A 151 11.26 -7.16 -6.49
N HIS A 152 10.82 -5.91 -6.57
CA HIS A 152 11.55 -4.81 -7.19
C HIS A 152 11.78 -3.68 -6.18
N THR A 153 12.79 -2.85 -6.44
CA THR A 153 13.15 -1.73 -5.56
C THR A 153 12.35 -0.46 -5.83
N ASP A 154 11.77 -0.31 -7.02
CA ASP A 154 11.01 0.85 -7.48
C ASP A 154 11.74 2.20 -7.28
N ILE A 155 13.05 2.21 -7.53
CA ILE A 155 13.96 3.36 -7.43
C ILE A 155 14.49 3.87 -8.79
N ASN A 156 13.86 3.49 -9.90
CA ASN A 156 14.30 3.98 -11.21
C ASN A 156 14.14 5.49 -11.30
N ASP A 157 15.04 6.15 -12.01
CA ASP A 157 14.92 7.59 -12.25
C ASP A 157 13.86 7.87 -13.31
N GLU A 158 13.88 7.19 -14.44
CA GLU A 158 12.90 7.41 -15.51
C GLU A 158 12.42 6.08 -16.09
N MET A 159 11.19 6.08 -16.59
CA MET A 159 10.66 5.02 -17.44
C MET A 159 10.12 5.67 -18.71
N PHE A 160 10.71 5.37 -19.87
CA PHE A 160 10.34 5.99 -21.15
C PHE A 160 10.35 7.53 -21.11
N SER A 161 11.37 8.11 -20.46
CA SER A 161 11.51 9.56 -20.24
C SER A 161 10.47 10.19 -19.30
N GLU A 162 9.66 9.38 -18.61
CA GLU A 162 8.71 9.84 -17.61
C GLU A 162 9.25 9.63 -16.20
N LYS A 163 9.17 10.67 -15.37
CA LYS A 163 9.63 10.67 -13.97
C LYS A 163 8.66 9.98 -13.01
N ILE A 164 7.39 9.86 -13.39
CA ILE A 164 6.30 9.32 -12.56
C ILE A 164 5.76 8.06 -13.21
N ALA A 165 6.13 6.91 -12.64
CA ALA A 165 5.65 5.58 -13.02
C ALA A 165 5.76 4.63 -11.82
N HIS A 166 5.20 3.42 -11.94
CA HIS A 166 5.18 2.45 -10.83
C HIS A 166 6.58 2.08 -10.31
N GLY A 167 7.60 2.07 -11.16
CA GLY A 167 8.98 1.75 -10.80
C GLY A 167 9.85 2.94 -10.35
N THR A 168 9.30 4.15 -10.21
CA THR A 168 10.06 5.37 -9.84
C THR A 168 9.67 5.94 -8.47
N VAL A 169 8.76 5.27 -7.77
CA VAL A 169 8.07 5.79 -6.58
C VAL A 169 9.03 6.15 -5.45
N PHE A 170 9.88 5.21 -5.02
CA PHE A 170 10.75 5.43 -3.87
C PHE A 170 11.93 6.33 -4.19
N ARG A 171 12.33 6.40 -5.47
CA ARG A 171 13.28 7.41 -5.93
C ARG A 171 12.76 8.83 -5.70
N ARG A 172 11.51 9.10 -6.10
CA ARG A 172 10.84 10.39 -5.84
C ARG A 172 10.66 10.62 -4.34
N ALA A 173 10.28 9.58 -3.59
CA ALA A 173 10.05 9.69 -2.15
C ALA A 173 11.31 10.11 -1.37
N VAL A 174 12.50 9.63 -1.77
CA VAL A 174 13.77 10.08 -1.17
C VAL A 174 14.12 11.50 -1.61
N GLU A 175 14.02 11.81 -2.91
CA GLU A 175 14.35 13.14 -3.44
C GLU A 175 13.45 14.25 -2.88
N GLU A 176 12.20 13.92 -2.58
CA GLU A 176 11.21 14.83 -1.98
C GLU A 176 11.21 14.78 -0.45
N GLU A 177 12.17 14.09 0.18
CA GLU A 177 12.30 13.96 1.64
C GLU A 177 11.03 13.40 2.32
N LEU A 178 10.27 12.54 1.64
CA LEU A 178 9.03 11.94 2.16
C LEU A 178 9.31 10.74 3.06
N ILE A 179 10.43 10.04 2.82
CA ILE A 179 10.89 8.91 3.62
C ILE A 179 12.23 9.23 4.27
N ASP A 180 12.39 8.75 5.49
CA ASP A 180 13.66 8.76 6.19
C ASP A 180 14.47 7.53 5.79
N SER A 181 15.44 7.72 4.90
CA SER A 181 16.27 6.64 4.37
C SER A 181 17.13 5.94 5.43
N SER A 182 17.25 6.50 6.65
CA SER A 182 17.89 5.80 7.78
C SER A 182 16.96 4.76 8.45
N ARG A 183 15.66 4.82 8.15
CA ARG A 183 14.59 3.94 8.66
C ARG A 183 13.83 3.26 7.52
N GLU A 184 14.55 2.85 6.48
CA GLU A 184 14.03 2.13 5.32
C GLU A 184 14.56 0.69 5.26
N VAL A 185 13.68 -0.26 4.97
CA VAL A 185 14.02 -1.66 4.67
C VAL A 185 13.19 -2.17 3.49
N GLN A 186 13.86 -2.84 2.54
CA GLN A 186 13.21 -3.50 1.40
C GLN A 186 13.48 -5.00 1.43
N ILE A 187 12.44 -5.81 1.30
CA ILE A 187 12.48 -7.26 1.54
C ILE A 187 11.90 -7.99 0.33
N GLY A 188 12.66 -8.91 -0.25
CA GLY A 188 12.20 -9.78 -1.34
C GLY A 188 12.74 -9.44 -2.73
N VAL A 189 13.62 -8.44 -2.83
CA VAL A 189 14.21 -7.99 -4.10
C VAL A 189 14.91 -9.15 -4.82
N ARG A 190 14.54 -9.40 -6.08
CA ARG A 190 15.03 -10.52 -6.89
C ARG A 190 14.78 -10.30 -8.39
N GLY A 191 15.26 -11.21 -9.23
CA GLY A 191 15.08 -11.18 -10.69
C GLY A 191 16.31 -10.65 -11.43
N SER A 192 16.17 -10.46 -12.75
CA SER A 192 17.23 -9.94 -13.61
C SER A 192 17.24 -8.40 -13.63
N GLY A 193 18.42 -7.80 -13.45
CA GLY A 193 18.62 -6.35 -13.62
C GLY A 193 19.04 -5.96 -15.04
N TYR A 194 19.16 -4.65 -15.26
CA TYR A 194 19.77 -4.04 -16.44
C TYR A 194 21.29 -3.87 -16.28
N ALA A 195 21.76 -3.63 -15.05
CA ALA A 195 23.17 -3.49 -14.73
C ALA A 195 23.50 -4.05 -13.34
N ALA A 196 24.78 -4.31 -13.08
CA ALA A 196 25.24 -4.86 -11.79
C ALA A 196 25.08 -3.86 -10.63
N ASP A 197 24.96 -2.57 -10.93
CA ASP A 197 24.86 -1.46 -9.99
C ASP A 197 23.42 -0.93 -9.84
N ASP A 198 22.40 -1.63 -10.35
CA ASP A 198 20.99 -1.20 -10.24
C ASP A 198 20.54 -0.99 -8.78
N PHE A 199 21.15 -1.69 -7.82
CA PHE A 199 20.86 -1.54 -6.39
C PHE A 199 21.77 -0.55 -5.66
N ASP A 200 22.86 -0.11 -6.28
CA ASP A 200 23.85 0.75 -5.64
C ASP A 200 23.24 2.08 -5.20
N TRP A 201 22.31 2.63 -6.00
CA TRP A 201 21.68 3.90 -5.67
C TRP A 201 20.90 3.79 -4.36
N GLY A 202 20.07 2.76 -4.18
CA GLY A 202 19.30 2.57 -2.94
C GLY A 202 20.20 2.39 -1.71
N VAL A 203 21.31 1.67 -1.87
CA VAL A 203 22.32 1.49 -0.81
C VAL A 203 23.04 2.81 -0.47
N LYS A 204 23.34 3.64 -1.48
CA LYS A 204 24.08 4.91 -1.32
C LYS A 204 23.20 6.06 -0.82
N SER A 205 21.93 6.12 -1.25
CA SER A 205 20.98 7.19 -0.94
C SER A 205 20.40 7.13 0.47
N GLY A 206 20.73 6.08 1.23
CA GLY A 206 20.48 5.98 2.66
C GLY A 206 21.14 7.05 3.53
N VAL A 207 21.95 7.98 2.99
CA VAL A 207 22.81 8.81 3.84
C VAL A 207 23.14 10.23 3.36
N PRO A 208 22.96 11.22 4.25
CA PRO A 208 23.94 12.29 4.46
C PRO A 208 25.05 11.78 5.39
N GLY A 209 26.23 11.39 4.85
CA GLY A 209 27.42 11.07 5.67
C GLY A 209 27.81 9.59 5.85
N GLY A 210 27.35 8.67 4.99
CA GLY A 210 27.83 7.28 4.87
C GLY A 210 27.63 6.30 6.04
N ALA A 211 26.38 5.90 6.40
CA ALA A 211 26.04 4.67 7.16
C ALA A 211 24.51 4.46 7.39
N GLY A 212 23.61 4.84 6.47
CA GLY A 212 22.19 4.49 6.55
C GLY A 212 21.92 3.19 5.80
N ARG A 213 21.43 2.17 6.50
CA ARG A 213 21.35 0.80 5.99
C ARG A 213 19.96 0.59 5.39
N ALA A 214 19.75 0.94 4.12
CA ALA A 214 18.69 0.30 3.35
C ALA A 214 19.04 -1.20 3.33
N VAL A 215 18.42 -1.98 4.22
CA VAL A 215 18.66 -3.42 4.26
C VAL A 215 17.88 -4.02 3.12
N LEU A 216 18.56 -4.30 2.01
CA LEU A 216 18.04 -5.14 0.95
C LEU A 216 18.13 -6.59 1.43
N ALA A 217 17.02 -7.11 1.95
CA ALA A 217 16.93 -8.54 2.27
C ALA A 217 16.52 -9.28 1.00
N GLN A 218 17.51 -9.78 0.25
CA GLN A 218 17.25 -10.72 -0.83
C GLN A 218 16.73 -12.04 -0.24
N ILE A 219 15.60 -12.51 -0.75
CA ILE A 219 15.17 -13.88 -0.48
C ILE A 219 15.93 -14.75 -1.48
N PRO A 220 16.70 -15.77 -1.05
CA PRO A 220 17.37 -16.68 -1.96
C PRO A 220 16.37 -17.22 -2.98
N ASP A 221 16.77 -17.30 -4.25
CA ASP A 221 15.97 -18.03 -5.22
C ASP A 221 15.71 -19.43 -4.65
N ALA A 222 14.46 -19.88 -4.73
CA ALA A 222 14.11 -21.22 -4.32
C ALA A 222 15.01 -22.17 -5.12
N ASP A 223 15.86 -22.93 -4.41
CA ASP A 223 16.68 -24.00 -4.96
C ASP A 223 15.80 -24.73 -5.99
N ASP A 224 16.23 -24.71 -7.25
CA ASP A 224 15.55 -25.30 -8.39
C ASP A 224 15.67 -26.82 -8.33
N GLY A 225 15.21 -27.41 -7.22
CA GLY A 225 15.03 -28.84 -6.97
C GLY A 225 15.87 -29.73 -7.86
N GLY A 226 17.19 -29.59 -7.80
CA GLY A 226 18.16 -30.51 -8.40
C GLY A 226 18.23 -31.82 -7.64
N GLY A 227 17.06 -32.40 -7.33
CA GLY A 227 16.91 -33.75 -6.84
C GLY A 227 16.90 -34.69 -8.03
N ALA A 228 18.07 -35.20 -8.39
CA ALA A 228 18.21 -36.31 -9.31
C ALA A 228 17.23 -37.43 -8.92
N ALA A 229 16.33 -37.79 -9.85
CA ALA A 229 15.76 -39.11 -9.86
C ALA A 229 16.90 -40.10 -10.16
N GLY A 230 17.26 -40.91 -9.17
CA GLY A 230 18.27 -41.96 -9.23
C GLY A 230 18.27 -42.78 -7.96
#